data_AF-A0A931LHJ2-F1
#
_entry.id   AF-A0A931LHJ2-F1
#
_cell.length_a   1.000
_cell.length_b   1.000
_cell.length_c   1.000
_cell.angle_alpha   90.00
_cell.angle_beta   90.00
_cell.angle_gamma   90.00
#
_symmetry.space_group_name_H-M   'P 1'
#
loop_
_entity.id
_entity.type
_entity.pdbx_description
1 polymer ?
#
loop_
_entity_poly.entity_id
_entity_poly.type
_entity_poly.pdbx_seq_one_letter_code
_entity_poly.pdbx_strand_id
1 'polypeptide(L)'
;MTDTNASLVDTHWLAGRLGDPGVRILECTVFLHPQEPHGFRAESGRAAWAGGHIPGSGFADLTDELCDRASALRFMLPPAAQFADAMSRLGVPQAEKR
;
A
#
# COMPACT_ATOMS: atom_id res chain seq x y z
N MET A 1 19.34 -22.96 8.68
CA MET A 1 18.84 -21.93 9.62
C MET A 1 17.84 -21.09 8.84
N THR A 2 16.60 -21.57 8.70
CA THR A 2 15.52 -20.89 7.97
C THR A 2 14.50 -20.43 8.98
N ASP A 3 14.81 -19.34 9.67
CA ASP A 3 13.79 -18.62 10.43
C ASP A 3 13.24 -17.53 9.50
N THR A 4 12.36 -17.94 8.60
CA THR A 4 11.77 -17.02 7.62
C THR A 4 10.49 -16.50 8.24
N ASN A 5 10.55 -15.30 8.80
CA ASN A 5 9.35 -14.52 9.03
C ASN A 5 8.61 -14.45 7.68
N ALA A 6 7.48 -15.14 7.55
CA ALA A 6 6.74 -15.32 6.29
C ALA A 6 6.24 -14.00 5.66
N SER A 7 6.48 -12.87 6.35
CA SER A 7 6.02 -11.53 5.97
C SER A 7 7.04 -10.72 5.17
N LEU A 8 8.31 -11.14 5.09
CA LEU A 8 9.35 -10.43 4.34
C LEU A 8 9.94 -11.32 3.25
N VAL A 9 10.20 -10.72 2.08
CA VAL A 9 10.85 -11.36 0.93
C VAL A 9 11.99 -10.46 0.45
N ASP A 10 13.03 -11.05 -0.12
CA ASP A 10 14.11 -10.30 -0.77
C ASP A 10 13.74 -9.93 -2.21
N THR A 11 14.56 -9.06 -2.81
CA THR A 11 14.36 -8.57 -4.18
C THR A 11 14.56 -9.65 -5.24
N HIS A 12 15.36 -10.69 -4.96
CA HIS A 12 15.55 -11.80 -5.88
C HIS A 12 14.29 -12.67 -5.96
N TRP A 13 13.65 -12.95 -4.83
CA TRP A 13 12.36 -13.64 -4.77
C TRP A 13 11.28 -12.89 -5.56
N LEU A 14 11.23 -11.56 -5.42
CA LEU A 14 10.26 -10.72 -6.11
C LEU A 14 10.53 -10.65 -7.61
N ALA A 15 11.79 -10.44 -8.02
CA ALA A 15 12.18 -10.40 -9.43
C ALA A 15 11.81 -11.69 -10.16
N GLY A 16 11.97 -12.85 -9.49
CA GLY A 16 11.57 -14.15 -10.03
C GLY A 16 10.05 -14.38 -10.13
N ARG A 17 9.21 -13.44 -9.64
CA ARG A 17 7.75 -13.58 -9.53
C ARG A 17 6.95 -12.38 -10.05
N LEU A 18 7.56 -11.43 -10.76
CA LEU A 18 6.85 -10.25 -11.27
C LEU A 18 5.61 -10.58 -12.15
N GLY A 19 5.60 -11.75 -12.78
CA GLY A 19 4.47 -12.24 -13.59
C GLY A 19 3.61 -13.31 -12.91
N ASP A 20 3.85 -13.64 -11.65
CA ASP A 20 3.10 -14.67 -10.93
C ASP A 20 1.68 -14.17 -10.61
N PRO A 21 0.60 -14.80 -11.13
CA PRO A 21 -0.76 -14.37 -10.86
C PRO A 21 -1.17 -14.52 -9.39
N GLY A 22 -0.43 -15.29 -8.59
CA GLY A 22 -0.59 -15.40 -7.14
C GLY A 22 0.07 -14.27 -6.33
N VAL A 23 0.84 -13.38 -6.99
CA VAL A 23 1.50 -12.24 -6.35
C VAL A 23 0.82 -10.94 -6.80
N ARG A 24 0.55 -10.06 -5.84
CA ARG A 24 0.13 -8.67 -6.08
C ARG A 24 1.13 -7.75 -5.42
N ILE A 25 1.63 -6.79 -6.19
CA ILE A 25 2.64 -5.83 -5.74
C ILE A 25 1.91 -4.53 -5.49
N LEU A 26 1.99 -4.01 -4.26
CA LEU A 26 1.38 -2.73 -3.91
C LEU A 26 2.46 -1.81 -3.36
N GLU A 27 2.50 -0.60 -3.87
CA GLU A 27 3.34 0.48 -3.35
C GLU A 27 2.48 1.43 -2.53
N CYS A 28 2.89 1.71 -1.30
CA CYS A 28 2.13 2.51 -0.33
C CYS A 28 2.92 3.71 0.21
N THR A 29 3.86 4.22 -0.59
CA THR A 29 4.77 5.30 -0.21
C THR A 29 4.03 6.56 0.22
N VAL A 30 4.38 7.09 1.39
CA VAL A 30 3.94 8.40 1.88
C VAL A 30 5.18 9.21 2.24
N PHE A 31 5.29 10.42 1.68
CA PHE A 31 6.33 11.36 2.08
C PHE A 31 5.84 12.18 3.26
N LEU A 32 6.65 12.27 4.33
CA LEU A 32 6.35 13.08 5.50
C LEU A 32 7.26 14.31 5.50
N HIS A 33 6.64 15.48 5.40
CA HIS A 33 7.34 16.76 5.40
C HIS A 33 7.18 17.40 6.77
N PRO A 34 8.26 17.82 7.44
CA PRO A 34 8.17 18.60 8.68
C PRO A 34 7.28 19.84 8.50
N GLN A 35 6.45 20.14 9.49
CA GLN A 35 5.59 21.32 9.50
C GLN A 35 5.77 22.10 10.81
N GLU A 36 6.05 23.39 10.68
CA GLU A 36 6.17 24.32 11.81
C GLU A 36 4.78 24.72 12.35
N PRO A 37 4.61 24.96 13.66
CA PRO A 37 5.61 24.83 14.74
C PRO A 37 5.83 23.39 15.20
N HIS A 38 4.89 22.47 14.90
CA HIS A 38 4.98 21.05 15.26
C HIS A 38 4.26 20.17 14.24
N GLY A 39 4.80 18.98 14.00
CA GLY A 39 4.14 17.92 13.25
C GLY A 39 4.67 17.73 11.84
N PHE A 40 3.83 17.13 10.99
CA PHE A 40 4.18 16.80 9.61
C PHE A 40 2.97 16.91 8.69
N ARG A 41 3.22 17.33 7.45
CA ARG A 41 2.30 17.19 6.32
C ARG A 41 2.59 15.88 5.62
N ALA A 42 1.57 15.04 5.45
CA ALA A 42 1.67 13.84 4.64
C ALA A 42 1.43 14.18 3.16
N GLU A 43 2.19 13.54 2.28
CA GLU A 43 2.05 13.65 0.83
C GLU A 43 2.02 12.26 0.21
N SER A 44 1.00 12.02 -0.62
CA SER A 44 0.88 10.77 -1.38
C SER A 44 2.08 10.60 -2.30
N GLY A 45 2.71 9.42 -2.25
CA GLY A 45 3.81 9.06 -3.16
C GLY A 45 3.35 8.76 -4.59
N ARG A 46 2.06 8.91 -4.92
CA ARG A 46 1.48 8.52 -6.22
C ARG A 46 2.18 9.19 -7.40
N ALA A 47 2.59 10.45 -7.28
CA ALA A 47 3.32 11.14 -8.33
C ALA A 47 4.70 10.53 -8.59
N ALA A 48 5.41 10.13 -7.52
CA ALA A 48 6.70 9.45 -7.62
C ALA A 48 6.54 8.04 -8.22
N TRP A 49 5.53 7.29 -7.77
CA TRP A 49 5.17 5.99 -8.35
C TRP A 49 4.88 6.11 -9.85
N ALA A 50 4.10 7.11 -10.28
CA ALA A 50 3.84 7.35 -11.70
C ALA A 50 5.11 7.67 -12.52
N GLY A 51 6.13 8.26 -11.88
CA GLY A 51 7.44 8.52 -12.48
C GLY A 51 8.37 7.31 -12.54
N GLY A 52 8.17 6.30 -11.69
CA GLY A 52 8.92 5.06 -11.69
C GLY A 52 8.48 4.12 -10.56
N HIS A 53 8.24 2.86 -10.90
CA HIS A 53 7.68 1.86 -9.98
C HIS A 53 8.03 0.44 -10.41
N ILE A 54 7.76 -0.53 -9.53
CA ILE A 54 7.93 -1.95 -9.84
C ILE A 54 6.91 -2.37 -10.91
N PRO A 55 7.30 -3.06 -12.00
CA PRO A 55 6.36 -3.48 -13.04
C PRO A 55 5.16 -4.26 -12.48
N GLY A 56 3.95 -3.85 -12.88
CA GLY A 56 2.71 -4.48 -12.44
C GLY A 56 2.26 -4.09 -11.02
N SER A 57 2.96 -3.17 -10.34
CA SER A 57 2.50 -2.68 -9.04
C SER A 57 1.25 -1.80 -9.17
N GLY A 58 0.38 -1.85 -8.15
CA GLY A 58 -0.66 -0.85 -7.92
C GLY A 58 -0.25 0.12 -6.82
N PHE A 59 -0.79 1.33 -6.81
CA PHE A 59 -0.52 2.30 -5.75
C PHE A 59 -1.63 2.30 -4.69
N ALA A 60 -1.30 1.85 -3.48
CA ALA A 60 -2.16 1.74 -2.32
C ALA A 60 -2.06 3.02 -1.46
N ASP A 61 -2.89 4.02 -1.77
CA ASP A 61 -2.78 5.36 -1.17
C ASP A 61 -3.29 5.42 0.27
N LEU A 62 -2.35 5.45 1.21
CA LEU A 62 -2.65 5.55 2.65
C LEU A 62 -3.10 6.95 3.09
N THR A 63 -2.93 7.97 2.24
CA THR A 63 -3.32 9.34 2.58
C THR A 63 -4.74 9.66 2.16
N ASP A 64 -5.30 8.90 1.21
CA ASP A 64 -6.63 9.13 0.67
C ASP A 64 -7.49 7.85 0.61
N GLU A 65 -7.08 6.80 -0.10
CA GLU A 65 -7.96 5.66 -0.40
C GLU A 65 -8.06 4.65 0.76
N LEU A 66 -6.96 4.41 1.47
CA LEU A 66 -6.84 3.42 2.54
C LEU A 66 -6.75 4.06 3.93
N CYS A 67 -7.45 5.18 4.14
CA CYS A 67 -7.61 5.82 5.45
C CYS A 67 -9.07 6.22 5.70
N ASP A 68 -9.46 6.36 6.96
CA ASP A 68 -10.76 6.96 7.30
C ASP A 68 -10.75 8.45 6.95
N ARG A 69 -11.41 8.80 5.83
CA ARG A 69 -11.54 10.18 5.32
C ARG A 69 -12.45 11.06 6.18
N ALA A 70 -13.25 10.48 7.08
CA ALA A 70 -14.11 11.24 7.99
C ALA A 70 -13.39 11.61 9.30
N SER A 71 -12.25 10.98 9.58
CA SER A 71 -11.45 11.24 10.78
C SER A 71 -10.67 12.55 10.65
N ALA A 72 -10.59 13.31 11.75
CA ALA A 72 -9.68 14.45 11.87
C ALA A 72 -8.19 14.03 12.02
N LEU A 73 -7.96 12.77 12.37
CA LEU A 73 -6.64 12.17 12.48
C LEU A 73 -6.25 11.46 11.17
N ARG A 74 -4.98 11.61 10.79
CA ARG A 74 -4.40 10.94 9.60
C ARG A 74 -4.22 9.44 9.85
N PHE A 75 -4.30 8.64 8.78
CA PHE A 75 -4.01 7.19 8.76
C PHE A 75 -4.89 6.34 9.67
N MET A 76 -6.05 6.84 10.08
CA MET A 76 -7.01 6.02 10.81
C MET A 76 -7.54 4.90 9.93
N LEU A 77 -7.81 3.75 10.54
CA LEU A 77 -8.31 2.57 9.84
C LEU A 77 -9.63 2.90 9.13
N PRO A 78 -9.73 2.73 7.80
CA PRO A 78 -10.95 3.01 7.06
C PRO A 78 -12.08 2.04 7.45
N PRO A 79 -13.36 2.44 7.24
CA PRO A 79 -14.47 1.50 7.30
C PRO A 79 -14.23 0.30 6.37
N ALA A 80 -14.65 -0.90 6.80
CA ALA A 80 -14.38 -2.15 6.08
C ALA A 80 -14.87 -2.12 4.62
N ALA A 81 -16.01 -1.48 4.34
CA ALA A 81 -16.53 -1.35 2.98
C ALA A 81 -15.62 -0.49 2.08
N GLN A 82 -15.09 0.61 2.61
CA GLN A 82 -14.13 1.45 1.89
C GLN A 82 -12.83 0.69 1.62
N PHE A 83 -12.31 -0.01 2.64
CA PHE A 83 -11.11 -0.83 2.49
C PHE A 83 -11.29 -1.89 1.39
N ALA A 84 -12.41 -2.63 1.44
CA ALA A 84 -12.71 -3.69 0.48
C ALA A 84 -12.81 -3.15 -0.96
N ASP A 85 -13.48 -2.01 -1.15
CA ASP A 85 -13.62 -1.35 -2.44
C ASP A 85 -12.26 -0.88 -2.98
N ALA A 86 -11.45 -0.21 -2.16
CA ALA A 86 -10.11 0.24 -2.54
C ALA A 86 -9.18 -0.94 -2.91
N MET A 87 -9.14 -1.99 -2.09
CA MET A 87 -8.30 -3.17 -2.35
C MET A 87 -8.77 -3.97 -3.57
N SER A 88 -10.07 -4.01 -3.84
CA SER A 88 -10.62 -4.67 -5.03
C SER A 88 -10.19 -3.96 -6.31
N ARG A 89 -10.16 -2.61 -6.34
CA ARG A 89 -9.60 -1.84 -7.47
C ARG A 89 -8.12 -2.10 -7.70
N LEU A 90 -7.38 -2.49 -6.66
CA LEU A 90 -5.97 -2.88 -6.72
C LEU A 90 -5.77 -4.37 -7.06
N GLY A 91 -6.85 -5.10 -7.39
CA GLY A 91 -6.77 -6.49 -7.80
C GLY A 91 -6.53 -7.48 -6.65
N VAL A 92 -6.82 -7.06 -5.40
CA VAL A 92 -6.81 -7.92 -4.22
C VAL A 92 -8.25 -8.36 -3.92
N PRO A 93 -8.60 -9.64 -4.17
CA PRO A 93 -9.94 -10.13 -3.95
C PRO A 93 -10.24 -10.27 -2.46
N GLN A 94 -11.53 -10.32 -2.12
CA GLN A 94 -11.96 -10.82 -0.81
C GLN A 94 -11.43 -12.25 -0.64
N ALA A 95 -10.93 -12.58 0.55
CA ALA A 95 -10.60 -13.96 0.86
C ALA A 95 -11.89 -14.80 0.76
N GLU A 96 -11.87 -15.86 -0.04
CA GLU A 96 -12.91 -16.89 0.04
C GLU A 96 -12.89 -17.46 1.46
N LYS A 97 -14.07 -17.60 2.07
CA LYS A 97 -14.20 -18.33 3.34
C LYS A 97 -13.75 -19.77 3.09
N ARG A 98 -12.56 -20.12 3.57
CA ARG A 98 -12.14 -21.51 3.75
C ARG A 98 -12.89 -22.14 4.92
#